data_AF-A0A4S8KR51-F1
#
_entry.id   AF-A0A4S8KR51-F1
#
_cell.length_a   1.000
_cell.length_b   1.000
_cell.length_c   1.000
_cell.angle_alpha   90.00
_cell.angle_beta   90.00
_cell.angle_gamma   90.00
#
_symmetry.space_group_name_H-M   'P 1'
#
loop_
_entity.id
_entity.type
_entity.pdbx_description
1 polymer ?
#
loop_
_entity_poly.entity_id
_entity_poly.type
_entity_poly.pdbx_seq_one_letter_code
_entity_poly.pdbx_strand_id
1 'polypeptide(L)'
;MSNNSVASSSHSPQGQTNFFPNATGFHIQGGEWNFVADNIINNYISKSDNKLLLEKLNPILNPARKQVYCVENTRVQILHRLCQWAQAPGSGLAWISGMAGTGKSAIAVSLAHHLREMHSLIELVTTFHCVRGHDTSDVKRLIPTISYYLAQSQTFSFYANNLIEKFNNQPTLQPTISPLHLQFQDLLNSSVLEVERQLQSGNRPVIIIIDGLDEWGSSYDQGVLVKHLFKLVESMVWLKIIITGRPQVEEAIVNSVTDVRKFLAIDLKYDDNADADIGTLIRHRLEVMNVRWVTHQEKVP
;
A
#
# COMPACT_ATOMS: atom_id res chain seq x y z
N MET A 1 -13.88 75.54 -5.95
CA MET A 1 -15.01 74.81 -6.59
C MET A 1 -15.12 73.49 -5.83
N SER A 2 -15.97 73.48 -4.79
CA SER A 2 -17.29 72.80 -4.78
C SER A 2 -17.14 71.28 -4.64
N ASN A 3 -17.39 70.67 -3.46
CA ASN A 3 -18.71 70.35 -2.86
C ASN A 3 -19.55 69.49 -3.84
N ASN A 4 -20.28 68.41 -3.50
CA ASN A 4 -20.62 67.72 -2.23
C ASN A 4 -21.24 66.33 -2.60
N SER A 5 -21.64 65.35 -1.75
CA SER A 5 -21.68 65.11 -0.28
C SER A 5 -21.97 63.60 -0.01
N VAL A 6 -21.65 63.00 1.15
CA VAL A 6 -22.54 62.51 2.27
C VAL A 6 -23.72 61.61 1.81
N ALA A 7 -24.08 60.46 2.42
CA ALA A 7 -24.05 59.95 3.81
C ALA A 7 -23.91 58.39 3.81
N SER A 8 -23.30 57.67 4.77
CA SER A 8 -23.52 57.49 6.23
C SER A 8 -24.60 56.48 6.66
N SER A 9 -24.18 55.27 7.08
CA SER A 9 -24.78 54.44 8.14
C SER A 9 -23.78 53.32 8.50
N SER A 10 -23.09 53.37 9.63
CA SER A 10 -23.51 52.82 10.94
C SER A 10 -24.16 51.43 10.86
N HIS A 11 -23.40 50.39 11.25
CA HIS A 11 -23.67 49.52 12.40
C HIS A 11 -22.58 48.44 12.51
N SER A 12 -22.00 48.31 13.71
CA SER A 12 -21.18 47.15 14.10
C SER A 12 -21.95 46.30 15.11
N PRO A 13 -21.71 44.99 15.10
CA PRO A 13 -21.47 44.23 16.33
C PRO A 13 -20.09 43.58 16.21
N GLN A 14 -19.09 44.01 16.99
CA GLN A 14 -18.77 43.41 18.29
C GLN A 14 -18.76 41.87 18.28
N GLY A 15 -17.56 41.31 18.24
CA GLY A 15 -17.33 39.85 18.26
C GLY A 15 -15.86 39.43 18.31
N GLN A 16 -14.93 40.30 18.71
CA GLN A 16 -13.53 39.93 18.95
C GLN A 16 -13.24 39.93 20.45
N THR A 17 -13.28 38.73 21.04
CA THR A 17 -12.76 38.47 22.40
C THR A 17 -11.23 38.41 22.36
N ASN A 18 -10.59 39.58 22.33
CA ASN A 18 -9.16 39.68 22.63
C ASN A 18 -8.96 39.25 24.10
N PHE A 19 -8.63 37.98 24.32
CA PHE A 19 -8.63 37.39 25.66
C PHE A 19 -7.59 38.01 26.60
N PHE A 20 -6.47 38.52 26.07
CA PHE A 20 -5.41 39.19 26.84
C PHE A 20 -4.72 40.32 26.05
N PRO A 21 -5.31 41.53 25.93
CA PRO A 21 -4.58 42.67 25.40
C PRO A 21 -3.45 43.07 26.37
N ASN A 22 -2.22 43.20 25.84
CA ASN A 22 -1.00 43.61 26.56
C ASN A 22 -0.37 42.60 27.55
N ALA A 23 -0.60 41.30 27.40
CA ALA A 23 0.17 40.30 28.15
C ALA A 23 1.61 40.15 27.63
N THR A 24 2.61 40.30 28.51
CA THR A 24 4.04 40.06 28.24
C THR A 24 4.66 39.20 29.34
N GLY A 25 5.67 38.39 29.00
CA GLY A 25 6.41 37.59 30.00
C GLY A 25 5.73 36.28 30.45
N PHE A 26 4.91 35.65 29.61
CA PHE A 26 4.38 34.31 29.88
C PHE A 26 5.41 33.21 29.58
N HIS A 27 5.51 32.22 30.47
CA HIS A 27 6.31 31.01 30.29
C HIS A 27 5.37 29.82 30.13
N ILE A 28 5.20 29.33 28.90
CA ILE A 28 4.28 28.23 28.60
C ILE A 28 5.05 26.91 28.71
N GLN A 29 4.75 26.12 29.75
CA GLN A 29 5.24 24.76 29.90
C GLN A 29 4.09 23.75 29.70
N GLY A 30 4.33 22.73 28.88
CA GLY A 30 3.38 21.62 28.68
C GLY A 30 2.43 21.76 27.47
N GLY A 31 2.93 22.17 26.30
CA GLY A 31 2.20 22.11 25.03
C GLY A 31 3.07 21.55 23.90
N GLU A 32 2.46 20.81 22.97
CA GLU A 32 3.09 20.44 21.70
C GLU A 32 3.01 21.63 20.73
N TRP A 33 4.17 22.09 20.25
CA TRP A 33 4.28 23.23 19.35
C TRP A 33 4.53 22.77 17.92
N ASN A 34 3.52 22.89 17.06
CA ASN A 34 3.66 22.59 15.63
C ASN A 34 4.38 23.75 14.92
N PHE A 35 5.69 23.59 14.71
CA PHE A 35 6.46 24.46 13.82
C PHE A 35 6.14 24.13 12.35
N VAL A 36 5.37 25.01 11.70
CA VAL A 36 5.17 24.96 10.25
C VAL A 36 6.23 25.83 9.59
N ALA A 37 7.29 25.20 9.08
CA ALA A 37 8.23 25.80 8.15
C ALA A 37 7.93 25.26 6.74
N ASP A 38 7.81 26.18 5.77
CA ASP A 38 7.78 25.96 4.32
C ASP A 38 6.97 24.76 3.78
N ASN A 39 5.67 24.97 3.57
CA ASN A 39 4.79 24.25 2.62
C ASN A 39 4.80 22.71 2.57
N ILE A 40 5.39 22.03 3.55
CA ILE A 40 5.27 20.58 3.72
C ILE A 40 4.16 20.32 4.75
N ILE A 41 2.97 19.94 4.26
CA ILE A 41 1.89 19.43 5.10
C ILE A 41 2.27 18.02 5.57
N ASN A 42 3.09 17.97 6.62
CA ASN A 42 3.32 16.75 7.38
C ASN A 42 2.06 16.44 8.21
N ASN A 43 1.09 15.72 7.64
CA ASN A 43 -0.01 15.13 8.40
C ASN A 43 0.54 14.02 9.31
N TYR A 44 1.05 14.41 10.47
CA TYR A 44 1.33 13.47 11.55
C TYR A 44 0.01 12.98 12.14
N ILE A 45 -0.30 11.70 11.96
CA ILE A 45 -1.43 11.05 12.63
C ILE A 45 -1.18 11.11 14.14
N SER A 46 -2.12 11.69 14.90
CA SER A 46 -1.95 11.78 16.35
C SER A 46 -1.95 10.40 17.01
N LYS A 47 -1.38 10.28 18.22
CA LYS A 47 -1.37 9.01 18.95
C LYS A 47 -2.79 8.48 19.24
N SER A 48 -3.75 9.37 19.44
CA SER A 48 -5.18 9.05 19.59
C SER A 48 -5.79 8.52 18.30
N ASP A 49 -5.50 9.19 17.18
CA ASP A 49 -6.05 8.81 15.88
C ASP A 49 -5.47 7.48 15.39
N ASN A 50 -4.16 7.26 15.57
CA ASN A 50 -3.55 5.99 15.23
C ASN A 50 -4.10 4.85 16.11
N LYS A 51 -4.43 5.13 17.38
CA LYS A 51 -5.14 4.16 18.25
C LYS A 51 -6.54 3.85 17.71
N LEU A 52 -7.31 4.85 17.27
CA LEU A 52 -8.63 4.65 16.64
C LEU A 52 -8.51 3.79 15.37
N LEU A 53 -7.54 4.09 14.49
CA LEU A 53 -7.27 3.30 13.29
C LEU A 53 -6.92 1.84 13.63
N LEU A 54 -6.03 1.62 14.60
CA LEU A 54 -5.67 0.28 15.08
C LEU A 54 -6.88 -0.48 15.65
N GLU A 55 -7.74 0.18 16.42
CA GLU A 55 -8.94 -0.41 17.01
C GLU A 55 -9.99 -0.78 15.95
N LYS A 56 -10.29 0.14 15.03
CA LYS A 56 -11.32 0.00 14.00
C LYS A 56 -10.92 -0.97 12.89
N LEU A 57 -9.67 -0.87 12.40
CA LEU A 57 -9.18 -1.70 11.31
C LEU A 57 -8.64 -3.04 11.81
N ASN A 58 -8.12 -3.12 13.05
CA ASN A 58 -7.43 -4.28 13.60
C ASN A 58 -6.48 -4.91 12.56
N PRO A 59 -5.46 -4.17 12.09
CA PRO A 59 -4.60 -4.60 10.99
C PRO A 59 -3.66 -5.73 11.41
N ILE A 60 -3.14 -6.46 10.43
CA ILE A 60 -1.98 -7.33 10.65
C ILE A 60 -0.73 -6.46 10.66
N LEU A 61 -0.13 -6.30 11.84
CA LEU A 61 1.20 -5.70 11.96
C LEU A 61 2.24 -6.70 11.43
N ASN A 62 3.09 -6.24 10.51
CA ASN A 62 4.08 -7.06 9.79
C ASN A 62 3.46 -8.17 8.91
N PRO A 63 2.68 -7.82 7.86
CA PRO A 63 2.11 -8.81 6.94
C PRO A 63 3.15 -9.40 5.97
N ALA A 64 4.36 -8.82 5.90
CA ALA A 64 5.49 -9.29 5.09
C ALA A 64 6.30 -10.40 5.79
N ARG A 65 5.78 -11.64 5.81
CA ARG A 65 6.34 -12.77 6.58
C ARG A 65 7.44 -13.60 5.91
N LYS A 66 7.82 -13.28 4.67
CA LYS A 66 8.75 -14.06 3.84
C LYS A 66 9.98 -13.19 3.60
N GLN A 67 11.17 -13.79 3.74
CA GLN A 67 12.46 -13.08 3.69
C GLN A 67 13.45 -13.71 2.70
N VAL A 68 13.01 -14.67 1.89
CA VAL A 68 13.83 -15.31 0.87
C VAL A 68 13.79 -14.43 -0.38
N TYR A 69 14.92 -13.85 -0.73
CA TYR A 69 15.13 -13.08 -1.95
C TYR A 69 15.39 -14.00 -3.16
N CYS A 70 15.28 -13.46 -4.37
CA CYS A 70 15.97 -14.04 -5.53
C CYS A 70 17.47 -14.17 -5.21
N VAL A 71 18.10 -15.22 -5.74
CA VAL A 71 19.57 -15.34 -5.70
C VAL A 71 20.15 -14.26 -6.61
N GLU A 72 21.33 -13.76 -6.28
CA GLU A 72 22.02 -12.76 -7.10
C GLU A 72 22.14 -13.25 -8.55
N ASN A 73 21.93 -12.34 -9.51
CA ASN A 73 21.90 -12.62 -10.94
C ASN A 73 20.79 -13.59 -11.41
N THR A 74 19.76 -13.89 -10.62
CA THR A 74 18.54 -14.60 -11.07
C THR A 74 17.32 -13.68 -11.19
N ARG A 75 16.39 -14.02 -12.10
CA ARG A 75 15.13 -13.29 -12.39
C ARG A 75 15.29 -11.80 -12.73
N VAL A 76 16.50 -11.38 -13.11
CA VAL A 76 16.87 -9.98 -13.34
C VAL A 76 15.95 -9.29 -14.36
N GLN A 77 15.65 -9.95 -15.48
CA GLN A 77 14.79 -9.40 -16.54
C GLN A 77 13.34 -9.19 -16.06
N ILE A 78 12.81 -10.12 -15.23
CA ILE A 78 11.47 -10.02 -14.65
C ILE A 78 11.41 -8.88 -13.63
N LEU A 79 12.39 -8.80 -12.73
CA LEU A 79 12.48 -7.72 -11.73
C LEU A 79 12.59 -6.35 -12.42
N HIS A 80 13.44 -6.23 -13.44
CA HIS A 80 13.58 -5.01 -14.24
C HIS A 80 12.25 -4.62 -14.92
N ARG A 81 11.57 -5.56 -15.59
CA ARG A 81 10.26 -5.34 -16.23
C ARG A 81 9.19 -4.87 -15.22
N LEU A 82 9.18 -5.44 -14.01
CA LEU A 82 8.28 -5.05 -12.93
C LEU A 82 8.60 -3.66 -12.37
N CYS A 83 9.88 -3.33 -12.18
CA CYS A 83 10.32 -1.98 -11.76
C CYS A 83 9.96 -0.91 -12.81
N GLN A 84 10.12 -1.18 -14.10
CA GLN A 84 9.68 -0.28 -15.18
C GLN A 84 8.16 -0.10 -15.18
N TRP A 85 7.41 -1.21 -15.08
CA TRP A 85 5.94 -1.19 -15.01
C TRP A 85 5.41 -0.42 -13.80
N ALA A 86 6.08 -0.51 -12.65
CA ALA A 86 5.69 0.20 -11.43
C ALA A 86 5.77 1.73 -11.58
N GLN A 87 6.66 2.23 -12.44
CA GLN A 87 6.84 3.65 -12.72
C GLN A 87 6.01 4.14 -13.91
N ALA A 88 5.73 3.29 -14.89
CA ALA A 88 5.02 3.66 -16.11
C ALA A 88 3.53 3.98 -15.87
N PRO A 89 2.97 5.02 -16.50
CA PRO A 89 1.52 5.24 -16.51
C PRO A 89 0.79 4.13 -17.27
N GLY A 90 -0.50 3.96 -17.01
CA GLY A 90 -1.36 2.97 -17.68
C GLY A 90 -1.85 1.90 -16.72
N SER A 91 -1.54 0.63 -17.00
CA SER A 91 -2.02 -0.52 -16.21
C SER A 91 -1.71 -0.40 -14.71
N GLY A 92 -2.76 -0.56 -13.90
CA GLY A 92 -2.70 -0.52 -12.43
C GLY A 92 -2.57 -1.89 -11.75
N LEU A 93 -2.69 -2.99 -12.50
CA LEU A 93 -2.51 -4.34 -11.98
C LEU A 93 -1.34 -5.05 -12.70
N ALA A 94 -0.53 -5.77 -11.94
CA ALA A 94 0.42 -6.76 -12.43
C ALA A 94 0.17 -8.11 -11.75
N TRP A 95 0.29 -9.20 -12.50
CA TRP A 95 0.07 -10.55 -12.04
C TRP A 95 1.25 -11.44 -12.40
N ILE A 96 1.79 -12.15 -11.40
CA ILE A 96 2.93 -13.07 -11.54
C ILE A 96 2.42 -14.48 -11.25
N SER A 97 2.24 -15.28 -12.30
CA SER A 97 1.75 -16.66 -12.21
C SER A 97 2.87 -17.69 -12.36
N GLY A 98 2.60 -18.90 -11.87
CA GLY A 98 3.50 -20.04 -11.98
C GLY A 98 3.21 -21.12 -10.94
N MET A 99 3.86 -22.27 -11.06
CA MET A 99 3.67 -23.40 -10.14
C MET A 99 4.30 -23.16 -8.75
N ALA A 100 4.13 -24.11 -7.83
CA ALA A 100 4.89 -24.11 -6.59
C ALA A 100 6.40 -24.27 -6.90
N GLY A 101 7.26 -23.65 -6.09
CA GLY A 101 8.72 -23.71 -6.27
C GLY A 101 9.30 -22.80 -7.37
N THR A 102 8.51 -22.18 -8.25
CA THR A 102 9.02 -21.34 -9.36
C THR A 102 9.61 -19.98 -8.93
N GLY A 103 9.64 -19.66 -7.63
CA GLY A 103 10.28 -18.45 -7.11
C GLY A 103 9.40 -17.19 -7.03
N LYS A 104 8.07 -17.27 -7.27
CA LYS A 104 7.14 -16.12 -7.17
C LYS A 104 7.34 -15.25 -5.92
N SER A 105 7.35 -15.85 -4.73
CA SER A 105 7.56 -15.12 -3.47
C SER A 105 8.96 -14.52 -3.34
N ALA A 106 9.97 -15.14 -3.97
CA ALA A 106 11.32 -14.58 -4.01
C ALA A 106 11.39 -13.32 -4.89
N ILE A 107 10.69 -13.34 -6.04
CA ILE A 107 10.50 -12.17 -6.90
C ILE A 107 9.74 -11.08 -6.14
N ALA A 108 8.67 -11.41 -5.42
CA ALA A 108 7.90 -10.45 -4.62
C ALA A 108 8.75 -9.78 -3.51
N VAL A 109 9.59 -10.56 -2.81
CA VAL A 109 10.50 -10.05 -1.77
C VAL A 109 11.62 -9.18 -2.35
N SER A 110 12.29 -9.62 -3.42
CA SER A 110 13.32 -8.83 -4.12
C SER A 110 12.75 -7.55 -4.72
N LEU A 111 11.58 -7.62 -5.35
CA LEU A 111 10.90 -6.45 -5.88
C LEU A 111 10.54 -5.47 -4.76
N ALA A 112 10.00 -5.96 -3.64
CA ALA A 112 9.69 -5.11 -2.48
C ALA A 112 10.92 -4.36 -1.94
N HIS A 113 12.13 -4.91 -2.09
CA HIS A 113 13.36 -4.22 -1.76
C HIS A 113 13.69 -3.12 -2.80
N HIS A 114 13.75 -3.45 -4.09
CA HIS A 114 14.02 -2.46 -5.15
C HIS A 114 13.01 -1.30 -5.18
N LEU A 115 11.72 -1.56 -4.91
CA LEU A 115 10.72 -0.49 -4.84
C LEU A 115 10.95 0.46 -3.65
N ARG A 116 11.55 -0.02 -2.54
CA ARG A 116 11.96 0.83 -1.40
C ARG A 116 13.23 1.62 -1.71
N GLU A 117 14.17 1.07 -2.48
CA GLU A 117 15.32 1.83 -2.97
C GLU A 117 14.84 3.01 -3.83
N MET A 118 13.83 2.80 -4.68
CA MET A 118 13.18 3.82 -5.52
C MET A 118 12.17 4.74 -4.80
N HIS A 119 12.24 4.87 -3.47
CA HIS A 119 11.35 5.69 -2.63
C HIS A 119 11.17 7.17 -3.04
N SER A 120 12.06 7.73 -3.87
CA SER A 120 11.93 9.07 -4.42
C SER A 120 10.91 9.15 -5.57
N LEU A 121 10.71 8.06 -6.31
CA LEU A 121 9.87 7.99 -7.52
C LEU A 121 8.50 7.34 -7.25
N ILE A 122 8.45 6.38 -6.33
CA ILE A 122 7.27 5.58 -5.98
C ILE A 122 7.20 5.35 -4.46
N GLU A 123 6.06 4.92 -3.96
CA GLU A 123 5.92 4.51 -2.56
C GLU A 123 5.38 3.08 -2.44
N LEU A 124 6.17 2.14 -1.92
CA LEU A 124 5.68 0.82 -1.53
C LEU A 124 5.03 0.91 -0.14
N VAL A 125 3.70 0.98 -0.11
CA VAL A 125 2.92 1.12 1.13
C VAL A 125 2.91 -0.16 1.95
N THR A 126 2.73 -1.33 1.32
CA THR A 126 2.79 -2.61 2.04
C THR A 126 3.07 -3.80 1.13
N THR A 127 3.58 -4.87 1.75
CA THR A 127 3.75 -6.19 1.14
C THR A 127 2.99 -7.17 2.01
N PHE A 128 1.88 -7.72 1.50
CA PHE A 128 1.02 -8.63 2.22
C PHE A 128 1.27 -10.06 1.74
N HIS A 129 1.82 -10.91 2.61
CA HIS A 129 2.08 -12.30 2.27
C HIS A 129 0.93 -13.18 2.78
N CYS A 130 0.10 -13.63 1.86
CA CYS A 130 -0.88 -14.68 2.10
C CYS A 130 -0.11 -15.97 2.46
N VAL A 131 -0.44 -16.54 3.62
CA VAL A 131 0.12 -17.81 4.10
C VAL A 131 -0.99 -18.62 4.74
N ARG A 132 -1.26 -19.81 4.20
CA ARG A 132 -2.37 -20.67 4.65
C ARG A 132 -2.21 -21.06 6.13
N GLY A 133 -3.29 -20.99 6.89
CA GLY A 133 -3.30 -21.35 8.31
C GLY A 133 -2.85 -20.24 9.26
N HIS A 134 -2.50 -19.08 8.71
CA HIS A 134 -2.23 -17.85 9.47
C HIS A 134 -3.33 -16.82 9.28
N ASP A 135 -3.35 -15.79 10.13
CA ASP A 135 -4.18 -14.60 10.02
C ASP A 135 -4.04 -13.86 8.68
N THR A 136 -2.89 -13.98 7.98
CA THR A 136 -2.75 -13.45 6.60
C THR A 136 -3.49 -14.27 5.54
N SER A 137 -4.13 -15.39 5.88
CA SER A 137 -5.09 -16.09 5.01
C SER A 137 -6.57 -15.75 5.30
N ASP A 138 -6.85 -14.96 6.34
CA ASP A 138 -8.21 -14.52 6.69
C ASP A 138 -8.69 -13.39 5.74
N VAL A 139 -9.83 -13.64 5.11
CA VAL A 139 -10.48 -12.71 4.18
C VAL A 139 -10.90 -11.40 4.83
N LYS A 140 -11.12 -11.40 6.14
CA LYS A 140 -11.51 -10.22 6.93
C LYS A 140 -10.36 -9.26 7.24
N ARG A 141 -9.11 -9.69 7.02
CA ARG A 141 -7.90 -8.97 7.48
C ARG A 141 -7.21 -8.19 6.38
N LEU A 142 -7.35 -8.60 5.12
CA LEU A 142 -6.59 -8.04 4.00
C LEU A 142 -6.89 -6.54 3.76
N ILE A 143 -8.16 -6.19 3.50
CA ILE A 143 -8.53 -4.79 3.17
C ILE A 143 -8.34 -3.85 4.37
N PRO A 144 -8.68 -4.21 5.62
CA PRO A 144 -8.38 -3.36 6.77
C PRO A 144 -6.88 -3.17 7.01
N THR A 145 -6.05 -4.19 6.74
CA THR A 145 -4.58 -4.07 6.80
C THR A 145 -4.06 -3.13 5.72
N ILE A 146 -4.49 -3.29 4.46
CA ILE A 146 -4.15 -2.39 3.35
C ILE A 146 -4.55 -0.95 3.69
N SER A 147 -5.76 -0.75 4.20
CA SER A 147 -6.30 0.57 4.58
C SER A 147 -5.51 1.21 5.71
N TYR A 148 -5.08 0.43 6.71
CA TYR A 148 -4.20 0.94 7.77
C TYR A 148 -2.86 1.42 7.19
N TYR A 149 -2.20 0.61 6.35
CA TYR A 149 -0.91 1.00 5.77
C TYR A 149 -1.04 2.17 4.79
N LEU A 150 -2.12 2.25 4.00
CA LEU A 150 -2.43 3.41 3.17
C LEU A 150 -2.65 4.67 4.01
N ALA A 151 -3.23 4.57 5.21
CA ALA A 151 -3.37 5.73 6.11
C ALA A 151 -2.00 6.23 6.60
N GLN A 152 -1.02 5.33 6.81
CA GLN A 152 0.36 5.69 7.15
C GLN A 152 1.18 6.22 5.94
N SER A 153 0.59 6.29 4.74
CA SER A 153 1.30 6.66 3.52
C SER A 153 1.68 8.14 3.49
N GLN A 154 2.93 8.43 3.15
CA GLN A 154 3.42 9.81 3.05
C GLN A 154 2.85 10.51 1.81
N THR A 155 2.72 9.79 0.69
CA THR A 155 2.12 10.29 -0.55
C THR A 155 0.59 10.28 -0.50
N PHE A 156 -0.06 9.72 0.55
CA PHE A 156 -1.52 9.70 0.67
C PHE A 156 -2.02 10.22 2.03
N SER A 157 -1.43 11.35 2.43
CA SER A 157 -1.55 11.99 3.74
C SER A 157 -2.97 12.36 4.21
N PHE A 158 -3.95 12.58 3.32
CA PHE A 158 -5.33 12.92 3.72
C PHE A 158 -6.19 11.70 4.06
N TYR A 159 -5.85 10.52 3.55
CA TYR A 159 -6.67 9.33 3.70
C TYR A 159 -6.86 8.89 5.16
N ALA A 160 -5.84 9.09 6.00
CA ALA A 160 -5.95 8.92 7.44
C ALA A 160 -7.11 9.75 8.00
N ASN A 161 -7.15 11.05 7.69
CA ASN A 161 -8.18 11.98 8.19
C ASN A 161 -9.59 11.54 7.77
N ASN A 162 -9.76 11.05 6.54
CA ASN A 162 -11.06 10.59 6.05
C ASN A 162 -11.53 9.30 6.72
N LEU A 163 -10.61 8.36 7.00
CA LEU A 163 -10.93 7.17 7.79
C LEU A 163 -11.28 7.55 9.24
N ILE A 164 -10.53 8.47 9.85
CA ILE A 164 -10.77 8.98 11.20
C ILE A 164 -12.15 9.65 11.28
N GLU A 165 -12.43 10.61 10.39
CA GLU A 165 -13.73 11.29 10.32
C GLU A 165 -14.86 10.28 10.10
N LYS A 166 -14.69 9.33 9.17
CA LYS A 166 -15.70 8.29 8.92
C LYS A 166 -15.95 7.42 10.15
N PHE A 167 -14.91 7.01 10.88
CA PHE A 167 -15.07 6.21 12.11
C PHE A 167 -15.69 7.00 13.27
N ASN A 168 -15.46 8.32 13.33
CA ASN A 168 -16.10 9.21 14.29
C ASN A 168 -17.58 9.44 13.96
N ASN A 169 -17.90 9.67 12.68
CA ASN A 169 -19.26 9.88 12.19
C ASN A 169 -20.09 8.57 12.14
N GLN A 170 -19.44 7.41 12.09
CA GLN A 170 -20.09 6.09 12.04
C GLN A 170 -19.50 5.12 13.09
N PRO A 171 -19.74 5.33 14.41
CA PRO A 171 -19.12 4.53 15.47
C PRO A 171 -19.44 3.03 15.42
N THR A 172 -20.56 2.64 14.80
CA THR A 172 -20.99 1.25 14.62
C THR A 172 -20.30 0.52 13.46
N LEU A 173 -19.56 1.22 12.61
CA LEU A 173 -18.88 0.63 11.47
C LEU A 173 -17.70 -0.25 11.94
N GLN A 174 -17.72 -1.53 11.56
CA GLN A 174 -16.73 -2.54 11.92
C GLN A 174 -16.25 -3.30 10.65
N PRO A 175 -15.22 -2.82 9.94
CA PRO A 175 -14.81 -3.38 8.65
C PRO A 175 -14.42 -4.86 8.72
N THR A 176 -13.87 -5.29 9.85
CA THR A 176 -13.36 -6.64 10.10
C THR A 176 -14.44 -7.71 10.23
N ILE A 177 -15.71 -7.34 10.36
CA ILE A 177 -16.84 -8.28 10.27
C ILE A 177 -17.70 -8.07 9.02
N SER A 178 -17.53 -6.95 8.32
CA SER A 178 -18.22 -6.64 7.06
C SER A 178 -17.81 -7.59 5.93
N PRO A 179 -18.74 -7.97 5.02
CA PRO A 179 -18.41 -8.62 3.75
C PRO A 179 -17.40 -7.80 2.92
N LEU A 180 -16.59 -8.49 2.12
CA LEU A 180 -15.49 -7.89 1.36
C LEU A 180 -15.90 -6.69 0.50
N HIS A 181 -17.06 -6.75 -0.18
CA HIS A 181 -17.55 -5.64 -1.01
C HIS A 181 -17.82 -4.36 -0.19
N LEU A 182 -18.34 -4.51 1.04
CA LEU A 182 -18.51 -3.37 1.95
C LEU A 182 -17.15 -2.86 2.45
N GLN A 183 -16.17 -3.73 2.72
CA GLN A 183 -14.82 -3.26 3.07
C GLN A 183 -14.20 -2.38 1.97
N PHE A 184 -14.37 -2.77 0.69
CA PHE A 184 -13.97 -1.93 -0.45
C PHE A 184 -14.77 -0.62 -0.52
N GLN A 185 -16.10 -0.68 -0.43
CA GLN A 185 -16.95 0.51 -0.46
C GLN A 185 -16.66 1.48 0.70
N ASP A 186 -16.34 0.94 1.88
CA ASP A 186 -16.21 1.73 3.10
C ASP A 186 -14.82 2.31 3.30
N LEU A 187 -13.78 1.54 2.95
CA LEU A 187 -12.39 1.93 3.18
C LEU A 187 -11.68 2.38 1.90
N LEU A 188 -12.05 1.84 0.72
CA LEU A 188 -11.34 2.06 -0.55
C LEU A 188 -12.27 2.67 -1.62
N ASN A 189 -13.11 3.63 -1.23
CA ASN A 189 -14.06 4.30 -2.13
C ASN A 189 -13.34 5.16 -3.17
N SER A 190 -13.22 4.68 -4.41
CA SER A 190 -12.43 5.36 -5.44
C SER A 190 -12.92 6.76 -5.79
N SER A 191 -14.23 7.03 -5.75
CA SER A 191 -14.78 8.35 -6.08
C SER A 191 -14.34 9.45 -5.11
N VAL A 192 -14.17 9.13 -3.82
CA VAL A 192 -13.68 10.08 -2.82
C VAL A 192 -12.17 10.25 -2.97
N LEU A 193 -11.46 9.12 -2.97
CA LEU A 193 -10.01 9.06 -2.90
C LEU A 193 -9.31 9.62 -4.16
N GLU A 194 -9.94 9.51 -5.33
CA GLU A 194 -9.40 10.08 -6.58
C GLU A 194 -9.60 11.60 -6.67
N VAL A 195 -10.73 12.13 -6.17
CA VAL A 195 -10.97 13.59 -6.10
C VAL A 195 -9.91 14.25 -5.21
N GLU A 196 -9.60 13.64 -4.07
CA GLU A 196 -8.57 14.15 -3.15
C GLU A 196 -7.16 14.07 -3.74
N ARG A 197 -6.87 13.01 -4.50
CA ARG A 197 -5.59 12.88 -5.21
C ARG A 197 -5.40 14.00 -6.23
N GLN A 198 -6.45 14.35 -6.99
CA GLN A 198 -6.39 15.41 -8.00
C GLN A 198 -6.14 16.81 -7.42
N LEU A 199 -6.41 17.00 -6.12
CA LEU A 199 -6.14 18.25 -5.40
C LEU A 199 -4.68 18.36 -4.89
N GLN A 200 -3.85 17.31 -5.07
CA GLN A 200 -2.46 17.28 -4.59
C GLN A 200 -1.43 17.52 -5.71
N SER A 201 -0.28 18.09 -5.32
CA SER A 201 0.91 18.20 -6.17
C SER A 201 1.91 17.09 -5.83
N GLY A 202 2.29 16.26 -6.82
CA GLY A 202 3.31 15.21 -6.67
C GLY A 202 2.79 13.79 -6.88
N ASN A 203 2.59 13.40 -8.15
CA ASN A 203 1.98 12.12 -8.51
C ASN A 203 2.98 10.95 -8.55
N ARG A 204 3.46 10.51 -7.39
CA ARG A 204 4.23 9.25 -7.27
C ARG A 204 3.30 8.04 -7.17
N PRO A 205 3.46 6.99 -8.00
CA PRO A 205 2.69 5.76 -7.87
C PRO A 205 2.80 5.13 -6.47
N VAL A 206 1.65 4.70 -5.94
CA VAL A 206 1.57 3.94 -4.69
C VAL A 206 1.45 2.46 -5.02
N ILE A 207 2.36 1.64 -4.50
CA ILE A 207 2.44 0.22 -4.78
C ILE A 207 1.95 -0.60 -3.57
N ILE A 208 1.15 -1.63 -3.84
CA ILE A 208 0.81 -2.70 -2.90
C ILE A 208 1.22 -4.03 -3.54
N ILE A 209 1.87 -4.91 -2.78
CA ILE A 209 2.17 -6.28 -3.21
C ILE A 209 1.31 -7.26 -2.39
N ILE A 210 0.64 -8.20 -3.07
CA ILE A 210 -0.13 -9.30 -2.48
C ILE A 210 0.50 -10.63 -2.97
N ASP A 211 1.30 -11.27 -2.15
CA ASP A 211 2.04 -12.49 -2.53
C ASP A 211 1.35 -13.76 -2.04
N GLY A 212 1.12 -14.71 -2.95
CA GLY A 212 0.56 -16.03 -2.66
C GLY A 212 -0.96 -16.06 -2.57
N LEU A 213 -1.67 -15.37 -3.46
CA LEU A 213 -3.15 -15.25 -3.38
C LEU A 213 -3.87 -16.61 -3.40
N ASP A 214 -3.26 -17.66 -3.98
CA ASP A 214 -3.79 -19.04 -3.93
C ASP A 214 -3.82 -19.67 -2.51
N GLU A 215 -3.18 -19.02 -1.53
CA GLU A 215 -3.22 -19.39 -0.11
C GLU A 215 -4.23 -18.57 0.73
N TRP A 216 -4.94 -17.60 0.14
CA TRP A 216 -5.88 -16.71 0.84
C TRP A 216 -7.34 -17.07 0.55
N GLY A 217 -8.17 -17.16 1.61
CA GLY A 217 -9.60 -17.45 1.47
C GLY A 217 -9.92 -18.72 0.66
N SER A 218 -11.13 -18.74 0.09
CA SER A 218 -11.53 -19.70 -0.94
C SER A 218 -11.30 -19.16 -2.36
N SER A 219 -11.36 -20.02 -3.38
CA SER A 219 -11.30 -19.59 -4.79
C SER A 219 -12.41 -18.59 -5.16
N TYR A 220 -13.56 -18.65 -4.49
CA TYR A 220 -14.62 -17.66 -4.65
C TYR A 220 -14.18 -16.30 -4.11
N ASP A 221 -13.64 -16.25 -2.88
CA ASP A 221 -13.16 -15.02 -2.27
C ASP A 221 -12.05 -14.38 -3.12
N GLN A 222 -11.11 -15.19 -3.63
CA GLN A 222 -10.03 -14.75 -4.52
C GLN A 222 -10.58 -14.06 -5.78
N GLY A 223 -11.58 -14.68 -6.45
CA GLY A 223 -12.25 -14.08 -7.60
C GLY A 223 -12.98 -12.78 -7.27
N VAL A 224 -13.69 -12.72 -6.14
CA VAL A 224 -14.35 -11.50 -5.67
C VAL A 224 -13.34 -10.41 -5.37
N LEU A 225 -12.23 -10.72 -4.69
CA LEU A 225 -11.16 -9.79 -4.36
C LEU A 225 -10.60 -9.14 -5.63
N VAL A 226 -10.11 -9.94 -6.58
CA VAL A 226 -9.41 -9.36 -7.74
C VAL A 226 -10.37 -8.58 -8.64
N LYS A 227 -11.64 -8.97 -8.72
CA LYS A 227 -12.68 -8.16 -9.39
C LYS A 227 -12.84 -6.77 -8.75
N HIS A 228 -12.70 -6.64 -7.43
CA HIS A 228 -12.73 -5.34 -6.76
C HIS A 228 -11.39 -4.59 -6.91
N LEU A 229 -10.25 -5.27 -6.78
CA LEU A 229 -8.92 -4.67 -6.99
C LEU A 229 -8.76 -4.12 -8.42
N PHE A 230 -9.27 -4.82 -9.44
CA PHE A 230 -9.22 -4.35 -10.83
C PHE A 230 -10.03 -3.06 -11.01
N LYS A 231 -11.29 -3.02 -10.54
CA LYS A 231 -12.11 -1.80 -10.55
C LYS A 231 -11.47 -0.65 -9.79
N LEU A 232 -10.81 -0.96 -8.66
CA LEU A 232 -10.13 0.02 -7.83
C LEU A 232 -9.01 0.71 -8.61
N VAL A 233 -8.12 -0.05 -9.24
CA VAL A 233 -6.98 0.51 -10.01
C VAL A 233 -7.38 1.06 -11.38
N GLU A 234 -8.53 0.67 -11.94
CA GLU A 234 -9.12 1.37 -13.09
C GLU A 234 -9.62 2.78 -12.73
N SER A 235 -10.06 2.99 -11.49
CA SER A 235 -10.50 4.31 -11.01
C SER A 235 -9.36 5.14 -10.40
N MET A 236 -8.39 4.49 -9.77
CA MET A 236 -7.24 5.11 -9.10
C MET A 236 -5.96 4.92 -9.93
N VAL A 237 -5.72 5.78 -10.92
CA VAL A 237 -4.60 5.62 -11.86
C VAL A 237 -3.20 5.74 -11.22
N TRP A 238 -3.13 6.25 -10.00
CA TRP A 238 -1.92 6.34 -9.17
C TRP A 238 -1.67 5.09 -8.32
N LEU A 239 -2.68 4.22 -8.12
CA LEU A 239 -2.57 3.01 -7.34
C LEU A 239 -2.15 1.84 -8.24
N LYS A 240 -1.10 1.14 -7.85
CA LYS A 240 -0.61 -0.06 -8.53
C LYS A 240 -0.58 -1.24 -7.57
N ILE A 241 -1.07 -2.38 -8.05
CA ILE A 241 -1.15 -3.61 -7.26
C ILE A 241 -0.43 -4.72 -8.01
N ILE A 242 0.45 -5.43 -7.30
CA ILE A 242 1.19 -6.58 -7.82
C ILE A 242 0.73 -7.81 -7.07
N ILE A 243 0.20 -8.80 -7.78
CA ILE A 243 -0.30 -10.04 -7.19
C ILE A 243 0.56 -11.20 -7.66
N THR A 244 0.87 -12.14 -6.77
CA THR A 244 1.41 -13.46 -7.16
C THR A 244 0.41 -14.56 -6.85
N GLY A 245 0.34 -15.58 -7.71
CA GLY A 245 -0.61 -16.68 -7.54
C GLY A 245 -0.41 -17.81 -8.54
N ARG A 246 -1.46 -18.60 -8.77
CA ARG A 246 -1.47 -19.67 -9.79
C ARG A 246 -2.22 -19.23 -11.06
N PRO A 247 -1.87 -19.79 -12.23
CA PRO A 247 -2.57 -19.51 -13.48
C PRO A 247 -4.07 -19.79 -13.46
N GLN A 248 -4.55 -20.78 -12.69
CA GLN A 248 -5.99 -21.10 -12.65
C GLN A 248 -6.84 -19.98 -12.04
N VAL A 249 -6.28 -19.23 -11.10
CA VAL A 249 -6.95 -18.08 -10.48
C VAL A 249 -6.99 -16.92 -11.47
N GLU A 250 -5.86 -16.68 -12.13
CA GLU A 250 -5.72 -15.69 -13.22
C GLU A 250 -6.73 -15.92 -14.34
N GLU A 251 -6.79 -17.12 -14.91
CA GLU A 251 -7.67 -17.47 -16.04
C GLU A 251 -9.16 -17.29 -15.70
N ALA A 252 -9.58 -17.72 -14.51
CA ALA A 252 -10.96 -17.53 -14.04
C ALA A 252 -11.32 -16.05 -13.87
N ILE A 253 -10.36 -15.22 -13.44
CA ILE A 253 -10.55 -13.76 -13.30
C ILE A 253 -10.57 -13.09 -14.67
N VAL A 254 -9.60 -13.40 -15.53
CA VAL A 254 -9.47 -12.92 -16.92
C VAL A 254 -10.77 -13.12 -17.69
N ASN A 255 -11.36 -14.31 -17.61
CA ASN A 255 -12.62 -14.63 -18.27
C ASN A 255 -13.84 -13.91 -17.66
N SER A 256 -13.70 -13.27 -16.50
CA SER A 256 -14.75 -12.51 -15.80
C SER A 256 -14.63 -10.99 -15.91
N VAL A 257 -13.53 -10.49 -16.50
CA VAL A 257 -13.20 -9.06 -16.61
C VAL A 257 -13.17 -8.66 -18.09
N THR A 258 -13.91 -7.61 -18.43
CA THR A 258 -14.24 -7.25 -19.82
C THR A 258 -13.10 -6.63 -20.64
N ASP A 259 -11.96 -6.27 -20.02
CA ASP A 259 -10.79 -5.77 -20.76
C ASP A 259 -9.46 -6.25 -20.16
N VAL A 260 -9.13 -7.50 -20.46
CA VAL A 260 -7.89 -8.21 -20.09
C VAL A 260 -6.62 -7.42 -20.43
N ARG A 261 -6.68 -6.55 -21.45
CA ARG A 261 -5.52 -5.79 -22.00
C ARG A 261 -4.98 -4.71 -21.05
N LYS A 262 -5.57 -4.53 -19.86
CA LYS A 262 -5.22 -3.49 -18.89
C LYS A 262 -4.35 -3.95 -17.70
N PHE A 263 -3.83 -5.17 -17.69
CA PHE A 263 -2.89 -5.61 -16.66
C PHE A 263 -1.64 -6.30 -17.22
N LEU A 264 -0.53 -6.25 -16.48
CA LEU A 264 0.72 -6.92 -16.83
C LEU A 264 0.69 -8.37 -16.36
N ALA A 265 0.54 -9.32 -17.27
CA ALA A 265 0.71 -10.75 -16.99
C ALA A 265 2.18 -11.19 -17.16
N ILE A 266 2.69 -11.96 -16.19
CA ILE A 266 3.99 -12.65 -16.23
C ILE A 266 3.80 -14.08 -15.74
N ASP A 267 3.62 -15.04 -16.66
CA ASP A 267 3.65 -16.47 -16.34
C ASP A 267 5.08 -17.00 -16.38
N LEU A 268 5.61 -17.40 -15.21
CA LEU A 268 6.95 -17.94 -15.04
C LEU A 268 7.18 -19.28 -15.76
N LYS A 269 6.13 -19.90 -16.33
CA LYS A 269 6.24 -21.04 -17.25
C LYS A 269 6.97 -20.67 -18.56
N TYR A 270 6.89 -19.41 -18.99
CA TYR A 270 7.47 -18.92 -20.23
C TYR A 270 8.65 -17.95 -19.97
N ASP A 271 9.41 -18.16 -18.90
CA ASP A 271 10.67 -17.43 -18.68
C ASP A 271 11.82 -18.18 -19.38
N ASP A 272 12.26 -17.64 -20.52
CA ASP A 272 13.35 -18.19 -21.33
C ASP A 272 14.69 -18.30 -20.56
N ASN A 273 14.84 -17.60 -19.43
CA ASN A 273 16.05 -17.64 -18.60
C ASN A 273 15.99 -18.70 -17.48
N ALA A 274 14.89 -19.43 -17.34
CA ALA A 274 14.64 -20.29 -16.18
C ALA A 274 15.74 -21.35 -15.95
N ASP A 275 16.28 -21.96 -17.00
CA ASP A 275 17.34 -22.96 -16.88
C ASP A 275 18.67 -22.36 -16.40
N ALA A 276 19.02 -21.16 -16.88
CA ALA A 276 20.21 -20.44 -16.45
C ALA A 276 20.09 -20.01 -14.97
N ASP A 277 18.91 -19.50 -14.59
CA ASP A 277 18.55 -19.16 -13.21
C ASP A 277 18.64 -20.36 -12.27
N ILE A 278 18.11 -21.52 -12.67
CA ILE A 278 18.19 -22.77 -11.91
C ILE A 278 19.65 -23.19 -11.74
N GLY A 279 20.47 -23.11 -12.79
CA GLY A 279 21.90 -23.41 -12.72
C GLY A 279 22.65 -22.51 -11.71
N THR A 280 22.33 -21.22 -11.70
CA THR A 280 22.91 -20.25 -10.75
C THR A 280 22.42 -20.48 -9.32
N LEU A 281 21.13 -20.75 -9.12
CA LEU A 281 20.56 -21.13 -7.82
C LEU A 281 21.23 -22.40 -7.26
N ILE A 282 21.45 -23.43 -8.08
CA ILE A 282 22.07 -24.68 -7.64
C ILE A 282 23.53 -24.45 -7.25
N ARG A 283 24.33 -23.74 -8.06
CA ARG A 283 25.73 -23.39 -7.73
C ARG A 283 25.82 -22.64 -6.39
N HIS A 284 25.03 -21.57 -6.23
CA HIS A 284 24.99 -20.79 -5.00
C HIS A 284 24.60 -21.63 -3.77
N ARG A 285 23.63 -22.56 -3.91
CA ARG A 285 23.24 -23.46 -2.81
C ARG A 285 24.36 -24.45 -2.45
N LEU A 286 25.07 -25.00 -3.44
CA LEU A 286 26.21 -25.89 -3.22
C LEU A 286 27.38 -25.18 -2.54
N GLU A 287 27.69 -23.95 -2.92
CA GLU A 287 28.71 -23.10 -2.27
C GLU A 287 28.36 -22.84 -0.79
N VAL A 288 27.12 -22.41 -0.51
CA VAL A 288 26.64 -22.19 0.86
C VAL A 288 26.66 -23.48 1.69
N MET A 289 26.36 -24.63 1.07
CA MET A 289 26.50 -25.93 1.75
C MET A 289 27.97 -26.25 2.04
N ASN A 290 28.87 -26.08 1.08
CA ASN A 290 30.30 -26.37 1.26
C ASN A 290 30.91 -25.55 2.41
N VAL A 291 30.62 -24.25 2.47
CA VAL A 291 31.07 -23.37 3.58
C VAL A 291 30.54 -23.86 4.93
N ARG A 292 29.28 -24.31 5.01
CA ARG A 292 28.70 -24.89 6.24
C ARG A 292 29.35 -26.22 6.62
N TRP A 293 29.68 -27.08 5.65
CA TRP A 293 30.36 -28.35 5.91
C TRP A 293 31.78 -28.13 6.46
N VAL A 294 32.57 -27.26 5.83
CA VAL A 294 33.93 -26.91 6.29
C VAL A 294 33.89 -26.30 7.68
N THR A 295 33.07 -25.27 7.91
CA THR A 295 32.96 -24.62 9.23
C THR A 295 32.33 -25.48 10.33
N HIS A 296 31.70 -26.62 9.96
CA HIS A 296 31.28 -27.63 10.93
C HIS A 296 32.44 -28.57 11.28
N GLN A 297 33.20 -29.04 10.29
CA GLN A 297 34.41 -29.85 10.50
C GLN A 297 35.45 -29.13 11.38
N GLU A 298 35.66 -27.82 11.17
CA GLU A 298 36.56 -26.99 12.00
C GLU A 298 36.07 -26.77 13.45
N LYS A 299 34.84 -27.17 13.79
CA LYS A 299 34.23 -26.99 15.11
C LYS A 299 33.97 -28.30 15.87
N VAL A 300 34.25 -29.45 15.26
CA VAL A 300 34.18 -30.76 15.91
C VAL A 300 35.61 -31.19 16.23
N PRO A 301 35.97 -31.37 17.52
CA PRO A 301 37.32 -31.77 17.93
C PRO A 301 37.61 -33.27 17.68
#